data_AF-A0AA97FA88-F1
#
_entry.id   AF-A0AA97FA88-F1
#
_cell.length_a   1.000
_cell.length_b   1.000
_cell.length_c   1.000
_cell.angle_alpha   90.00
_cell.angle_beta   90.00
_cell.angle_gamma   90.00
#
_symmetry.space_group_name_H-M   'P 1'
#
loop_
_entity.id
_entity.type
_entity.pdbx_description
1 polymer ?
#
loop_
_entity_poly.entity_id
_entity_poly.type
_entity_poly.pdbx_seq_one_letter_code
_entity_poly.pdbx_strand_id
1 'polypeptide(L)'
;MKNFMITTLFLIFTLSALFATPVLAEENMTMTNEGTNKIALYNQATDLANEGRFDEALLLIDQAIAADENFTLALTTKSGIMIATGDYEGALKAAEKATSIRPDQADGWVNMGTALIALERYEESLSASEKAIEINPEYLEAWLNKGTALGELGRYEEELEASEKAIEISPKDSRAWANKKYAENQIKKETGKQDSPLSVFTILAAGICAMAVLKRRY
;
A
#
# COMPACT_ATOMS: atom_id res chain seq x y z
N MET A 1 54.74 34.20 -77.80
CA MET A 1 55.22 35.58 -77.54
C MET A 1 55.19 35.83 -76.04
N LYS A 2 56.29 36.36 -75.47
CA LYS A 2 56.44 37.14 -74.20
C LYS A 2 55.45 36.83 -73.05
N ASN A 3 55.90 36.20 -71.96
CA ASN A 3 56.58 36.80 -70.79
C ASN A 3 55.67 37.72 -69.96
N PHE A 4 55.33 37.33 -68.73
CA PHE A 4 55.83 37.89 -67.45
C PHE A 4 55.27 37.01 -66.29
N MET A 5 56.02 36.30 -65.43
CA MET A 5 57.05 36.66 -64.42
C MET A 5 56.50 37.24 -63.08
N ILE A 6 56.59 36.41 -62.01
CA ILE A 6 56.84 36.72 -60.56
C ILE A 6 55.71 37.57 -59.89
N THR A 7 55.30 37.48 -58.59
CA THR A 7 56.04 37.26 -57.33
C THR A 7 55.06 36.94 -56.17
N THR A 8 55.33 35.85 -55.43
CA THR A 8 55.36 35.67 -53.94
C THR A 8 54.39 36.50 -53.05
N LEU A 9 53.80 36.03 -51.92
CA LEU A 9 54.52 35.65 -50.68
C LEU A 9 53.57 35.35 -49.46
N PHE A 10 53.93 34.34 -48.62
CA PHE A 10 53.45 33.98 -47.25
C PHE A 10 51.92 33.75 -47.01
N LEU A 11 51.43 32.82 -46.17
CA LEU A 11 52.01 31.83 -45.24
C LEU A 11 51.55 30.39 -45.65
N ILE A 12 52.04 29.22 -45.19
CA ILE A 12 52.94 28.75 -44.11
C ILE A 12 52.30 28.42 -42.72
N PHE A 13 52.08 27.11 -42.47
CA PHE A 13 51.81 26.42 -41.18
C PHE A 13 50.43 26.70 -40.53
N THR A 14 49.74 25.75 -39.87
CA THR A 14 50.18 24.46 -39.29
C THR A 14 49.28 23.26 -39.67
N LEU A 15 49.91 22.11 -39.93
CA LEU A 15 49.33 20.80 -39.66
C LEU A 15 49.42 20.52 -38.14
N SER A 16 48.55 19.66 -37.61
CA SER A 16 48.49 19.19 -36.21
C SER A 16 48.05 20.20 -35.14
N ALA A 17 46.77 20.12 -34.77
CA ALA A 17 46.35 20.19 -33.37
C ALA A 17 44.99 19.49 -33.21
N LEU A 18 44.99 18.41 -32.42
CA LEU A 18 43.89 17.92 -31.59
C LEU A 18 42.51 17.68 -32.25
N PHE A 19 42.16 16.40 -32.43
CA PHE A 19 40.77 15.96 -32.41
C PHE A 19 40.12 16.41 -31.09
N ALA A 20 39.31 17.46 -31.12
CA ALA A 20 38.43 17.78 -30.01
C ALA A 20 37.37 16.69 -29.91
N THR A 21 37.56 15.79 -28.95
CA THR A 21 36.72 14.63 -28.68
C THR A 21 35.26 15.03 -28.42
N PRO A 22 34.28 14.48 -29.16
CA PRO A 22 32.88 14.51 -28.75
C PRO A 22 32.62 13.43 -27.68
N VAL A 23 33.34 13.50 -26.56
CA VAL A 23 33.18 12.57 -25.41
C VAL A 23 32.48 13.28 -24.23
N LEU A 24 32.70 14.58 -24.07
CA LEU A 24 32.11 15.39 -22.99
C LEU A 24 30.63 15.78 -23.20
N ALA A 25 30.02 15.35 -24.31
CA ALA A 25 28.59 15.54 -24.58
C ALA A 25 27.74 14.32 -24.19
N GLU A 26 28.32 13.10 -24.22
CA GLU A 26 27.62 11.88 -23.78
C GLU A 26 27.78 11.66 -22.27
N GLU A 27 28.95 11.96 -21.68
CA GLU A 27 29.19 11.78 -20.23
C GLU A 27 28.31 12.70 -19.32
N ASN A 28 27.75 13.78 -19.86
CA ASN A 28 26.80 14.64 -19.13
C ASN A 28 25.32 14.32 -19.40
N MET A 29 25.02 13.32 -20.25
CA MET A 29 23.65 12.89 -20.56
C MET A 29 23.26 11.59 -19.83
N THR A 30 24.23 10.87 -19.27
CA THR A 30 24.01 9.62 -18.51
C THR A 30 23.64 9.86 -17.04
N MET A 31 24.12 10.94 -16.42
CA MET A 31 23.91 11.24 -14.99
C MET A 31 22.53 11.86 -14.65
N THR A 32 21.63 12.01 -15.61
CA THR A 32 20.26 12.54 -15.39
C THR A 32 19.13 11.65 -15.95
N ASN A 33 19.45 10.68 -16.82
CA ASN A 33 18.44 9.92 -17.55
C ASN A 33 17.79 8.78 -16.73
N GLU A 34 18.52 8.15 -15.80
CA GLU A 34 17.99 7.04 -14.99
C GLU A 34 16.83 7.49 -14.07
N GLY A 35 16.94 8.69 -13.47
CA GLY A 35 15.83 9.31 -12.74
C GLY A 35 14.69 9.76 -13.66
N THR A 36 15.00 10.21 -14.88
CA THR A 36 14.00 10.70 -15.83
C THR A 36 13.13 9.57 -16.39
N ASN A 37 13.72 8.40 -16.69
CA ASN A 37 13.00 7.27 -17.29
C ASN A 37 11.97 6.66 -16.32
N LYS A 38 12.37 6.25 -15.10
CA LYS A 38 11.43 5.61 -14.15
C LYS A 38 10.27 6.52 -13.75
N ILE A 39 10.52 7.83 -13.59
CA ILE A 39 9.48 8.80 -13.24
C ILE A 39 8.54 9.05 -14.43
N ALA A 40 9.06 9.12 -15.67
CA ALA A 40 8.22 9.24 -16.85
C ALA A 40 7.31 8.01 -17.05
N LEU A 41 7.88 6.80 -16.93
CA LEU A 41 7.13 5.53 -16.97
C LEU A 41 6.04 5.49 -15.90
N TYR A 42 6.35 5.87 -14.66
CA TYR A 42 5.39 5.92 -13.56
C TYR A 42 4.25 6.93 -13.80
N ASN A 43 4.57 8.13 -14.29
CA ASN A 43 3.56 9.14 -14.60
C ASN A 43 2.61 8.64 -15.70
N GLN A 44 3.16 8.12 -16.80
CA GLN A 44 2.36 7.54 -17.89
C GLN A 44 1.53 6.34 -17.42
N ALA A 45 2.06 5.49 -16.53
CA ALA A 45 1.30 4.39 -15.94
C ALA A 45 0.14 4.89 -15.08
N THR A 46 0.33 5.98 -14.34
CA THR A 46 -0.70 6.61 -13.52
C THR A 46 -1.81 7.20 -14.40
N ASP A 47 -1.46 7.85 -15.51
CA ASP A 47 -2.42 8.34 -16.50
C ASP A 47 -3.25 7.20 -17.10
N LEU A 48 -2.61 6.09 -17.51
CA LEU A 48 -3.28 4.89 -18.00
C LEU A 48 -4.19 4.24 -16.94
N ALA A 49 -3.78 4.21 -15.67
CA ALA A 49 -4.60 3.71 -14.58
C ALA A 49 -5.85 4.58 -14.34
N ASN A 50 -5.72 5.91 -14.48
CA ASN A 50 -6.84 6.85 -14.44
C ASN A 50 -7.80 6.68 -15.63
N GLU A 51 -7.30 6.25 -16.80
CA GLU A 51 -8.11 5.82 -17.96
C GLU A 51 -8.75 4.43 -17.77
N GLY A 52 -8.46 3.70 -16.68
CA GLY A 52 -8.90 2.33 -16.43
C GLY A 52 -8.14 1.25 -17.23
N ARG A 53 -7.04 1.62 -17.89
CA ARG A 53 -6.21 0.74 -18.73
C ARG A 53 -5.15 0.02 -17.89
N PHE A 54 -5.63 -0.75 -16.91
CA PHE A 54 -4.79 -1.33 -15.85
C PHE A 54 -3.68 -2.25 -16.35
N ASP A 55 -3.92 -3.07 -17.38
CA ASP A 55 -2.88 -3.97 -17.95
C ASP A 55 -1.69 -3.18 -18.52
N GLU A 56 -1.96 -2.08 -19.23
CA GLU A 56 -0.93 -1.21 -19.81
C GLU A 56 -0.21 -0.41 -18.72
N ALA A 57 -0.95 0.04 -17.70
CA ALA A 57 -0.36 0.70 -16.53
C ALA A 57 0.60 -0.23 -15.77
N LEU A 58 0.20 -1.49 -15.53
CA LEU A 58 1.03 -2.49 -14.86
C LEU A 58 2.31 -2.79 -15.64
N LEU A 59 2.25 -2.85 -16.98
CA LEU A 59 3.43 -3.03 -17.83
C LEU A 59 4.45 -1.89 -17.66
N LEU A 60 4.00 -0.64 -17.64
CA LEU A 60 4.89 0.52 -17.45
C LEU A 60 5.41 0.63 -16.01
N ILE A 61 4.60 0.26 -15.02
CA ILE A 61 5.02 0.12 -13.62
C ILE A 61 6.12 -0.93 -13.48
N ASP A 62 6.00 -2.08 -14.15
CA ASP A 62 7.05 -3.11 -14.12
C ASP A 62 8.34 -2.67 -14.80
N GLN A 63 8.25 -1.85 -15.87
CA GLN A 63 9.43 -1.20 -16.44
C GLN A 63 10.05 -0.16 -15.48
N ALA A 64 9.24 0.61 -14.76
CA ALA A 64 9.72 1.56 -13.77
C ALA A 64 10.40 0.88 -12.57
N ILE A 65 9.86 -0.26 -12.11
CA ILE A 65 10.44 -1.10 -11.05
C ILE A 65 11.69 -1.84 -11.55
N ALA A 66 11.77 -2.21 -12.83
CA ALA A 66 12.98 -2.78 -13.41
C ALA A 66 14.12 -1.75 -13.53
N ALA A 67 13.79 -0.46 -13.69
CA ALA A 67 14.76 0.63 -13.69
C ALA A 67 15.21 1.05 -12.28
N ASP A 68 14.35 0.89 -11.26
CA ASP A 68 14.72 1.03 -9.85
C ASP A 68 13.85 0.10 -8.99
N GLU A 69 14.47 -0.97 -8.51
CA GLU A 69 13.78 -2.00 -7.75
C GLU A 69 13.26 -1.53 -6.37
N ASN A 70 13.77 -0.39 -5.89
CA ASN A 70 13.41 0.26 -4.65
C ASN A 70 12.40 1.40 -4.83
N PHE A 71 11.83 1.56 -6.03
CA PHE A 71 10.87 2.61 -6.34
C PHE A 71 9.50 2.34 -5.67
N THR A 72 9.42 2.63 -4.36
CA THR A 72 8.26 2.35 -3.50
C THR A 72 6.96 2.89 -4.05
N LEU A 73 6.95 4.09 -4.65
CA LEU A 73 5.74 4.67 -5.21
C LEU A 73 5.15 3.80 -6.34
N ALA A 74 6.00 3.27 -7.23
CA ALA A 74 5.57 2.34 -8.26
C ALA A 74 5.09 1.00 -7.67
N LEU A 75 5.72 0.50 -6.62
CA LEU A 75 5.30 -0.74 -5.92
C LEU A 75 3.94 -0.57 -5.21
N THR A 76 3.72 0.55 -4.52
CA THR A 76 2.44 0.88 -3.88
C THR A 76 1.33 1.03 -4.92
N THR A 77 1.58 1.74 -6.02
CA THR A 77 0.61 1.88 -7.12
C THR A 77 0.35 0.56 -7.82
N LYS A 78 1.38 -0.30 -8.00
CA LYS A 78 1.21 -1.68 -8.49
C LYS A 78 0.22 -2.45 -7.61
N SER A 79 0.42 -2.40 -6.30
CA SER A 79 -0.45 -3.06 -5.33
C SER A 79 -1.88 -2.52 -5.38
N GLY A 80 -2.06 -1.20 -5.47
CA GLY A 80 -3.38 -0.57 -5.57
C GLY A 80 -4.15 -0.98 -6.84
N ILE A 81 -3.47 -1.02 -7.99
CA ILE A 81 -4.06 -1.51 -9.24
C ILE A 81 -4.42 -3.00 -9.13
N MET A 82 -3.51 -3.83 -8.58
CA MET A 82 -3.75 -5.26 -8.41
C MET A 82 -4.94 -5.56 -7.48
N ILE A 83 -5.15 -4.78 -6.42
CA ILE A 83 -6.37 -4.82 -5.59
C ILE A 83 -7.61 -4.50 -6.42
N ALA A 84 -7.56 -3.45 -7.25
CA ALA A 84 -8.69 -3.03 -8.08
C ALA A 84 -9.03 -4.06 -9.19
N THR A 85 -8.05 -4.82 -9.68
CA THR A 85 -8.24 -5.91 -10.65
C THR A 85 -8.51 -7.29 -10.02
N GLY A 86 -8.42 -7.42 -8.69
CA GLY A 86 -8.67 -8.66 -7.97
C GLY A 86 -7.49 -9.65 -7.89
N ASP A 87 -6.27 -9.23 -8.21
CA ASP A 87 -5.04 -10.02 -7.99
C ASP A 87 -4.49 -9.72 -6.59
N TYR A 88 -5.13 -10.31 -5.57
CA TYR A 88 -4.79 -10.00 -4.18
C TYR A 88 -3.44 -10.60 -3.75
N GLU A 89 -3.03 -11.75 -4.29
CA GLU A 89 -1.70 -12.33 -4.06
C GLU A 89 -0.58 -11.52 -4.75
N GLY A 90 -0.83 -10.97 -5.94
CA GLY A 90 0.08 -10.04 -6.60
C GLY A 90 0.19 -8.71 -5.84
N ALA A 91 -0.95 -8.17 -5.41
CA ALA A 91 -1.01 -6.96 -4.60
C ALA A 91 -0.23 -7.11 -3.29
N LEU A 92 -0.45 -8.21 -2.56
CA LEU A 92 0.24 -8.48 -1.31
C LEU A 92 1.76 -8.47 -1.49
N LYS A 93 2.29 -9.19 -2.48
CA LYS A 93 3.75 -9.23 -2.76
C LYS A 93 4.32 -7.85 -3.07
N ALA A 94 3.57 -7.02 -3.81
CA ALA A 94 3.98 -5.65 -4.12
C ALA A 94 3.99 -4.76 -2.85
N ALA A 95 2.99 -4.91 -1.98
CA ALA A 95 2.89 -4.20 -0.71
C ALA A 95 3.94 -4.65 0.33
N GLU A 96 4.22 -5.96 0.43
CA GLU A 96 5.31 -6.52 1.23
C GLU A 96 6.67 -5.95 0.78
N LYS A 97 6.92 -5.89 -0.54
CA LYS A 97 8.14 -5.24 -1.04
C LYS A 97 8.18 -3.76 -0.70
N ALA A 98 7.10 -3.01 -0.93
CA ALA A 98 7.02 -1.58 -0.62
C ALA A 98 7.30 -1.27 0.87
N THR A 99 6.65 -2.01 1.78
CA THR A 99 6.82 -1.84 3.24
C THR A 99 8.19 -2.30 3.72
N SER A 100 8.83 -3.28 3.07
CA SER A 100 10.22 -3.67 3.39
C SER A 100 11.25 -2.58 3.05
N ILE A 101 10.99 -1.77 2.01
CA ILE A 101 11.87 -0.67 1.57
C ILE A 101 11.62 0.59 2.40
N ARG A 102 10.34 0.96 2.59
CA ARG A 102 9.89 2.16 3.30
C ARG A 102 8.82 1.78 4.34
N PRO A 103 9.24 1.21 5.49
CA PRO A 103 8.31 0.83 6.56
C PRO A 103 7.69 2.06 7.25
N ASP A 104 8.20 3.26 6.98
CA ASP A 104 7.74 4.57 7.44
C ASP A 104 6.58 5.15 6.62
N GLN A 105 6.09 4.46 5.58
CA GLN A 105 4.98 4.90 4.74
C GLN A 105 3.72 4.06 4.95
N ALA A 106 2.62 4.71 5.35
CA ALA A 106 1.36 4.03 5.62
C ALA A 106 0.71 3.41 4.36
N ASP A 107 0.93 3.97 3.16
CA ASP A 107 0.25 3.54 1.92
C ASP A 107 0.47 2.05 1.59
N GLY A 108 1.70 1.56 1.78
CA GLY A 108 2.05 0.15 1.58
C GLY A 108 1.39 -0.76 2.62
N TRP A 109 1.33 -0.33 3.88
CA TRP A 109 0.67 -1.05 4.96
C TRP A 109 -0.86 -1.10 4.78
N VAL A 110 -1.48 -0.02 4.30
CA VAL A 110 -2.90 0.03 3.94
C VAL A 110 -3.21 -0.97 2.83
N ASN A 111 -2.45 -0.93 1.73
CA ASN A 111 -2.66 -1.85 0.61
C ASN A 111 -2.43 -3.31 1.01
N MET A 112 -1.44 -3.58 1.87
CA MET A 112 -1.23 -4.91 2.46
C MET A 112 -2.45 -5.36 3.28
N GLY A 113 -2.98 -4.51 4.15
CA GLY A 113 -4.21 -4.80 4.91
C GLY A 113 -5.40 -5.12 4.01
N THR A 114 -5.63 -4.31 2.97
CA THR A 114 -6.72 -4.52 2.01
C THR A 114 -6.59 -5.86 1.28
N ALA A 115 -5.38 -6.21 0.81
CA ALA A 115 -5.12 -7.48 0.15
C ALA A 115 -5.30 -8.67 1.11
N LEU A 116 -4.86 -8.54 2.38
CA LEU A 116 -5.01 -9.59 3.39
C LEU A 116 -6.47 -9.83 3.79
N ILE A 117 -7.33 -8.80 3.85
CA ILE A 117 -8.79 -8.96 4.04
C ILE A 117 -9.39 -9.78 2.90
N ALA A 118 -9.04 -9.45 1.65
CA ALA A 118 -9.55 -10.16 0.47
C ALA A 118 -9.04 -11.62 0.37
N LEU A 119 -7.94 -11.93 1.06
CA LEU A 119 -7.36 -13.27 1.20
C LEU A 119 -7.79 -13.99 2.51
N GLU A 120 -8.76 -13.44 3.25
CA GLU A 120 -9.27 -13.96 4.53
C GLU A 120 -8.20 -14.10 5.65
N ARG A 121 -7.10 -13.34 5.56
CA ARG A 121 -5.95 -13.35 6.50
C ARG A 121 -6.06 -12.21 7.52
N TYR A 122 -7.10 -12.27 8.34
CA TYR A 122 -7.55 -11.13 9.15
C TYR A 122 -6.57 -10.68 10.26
N GLU A 123 -5.90 -11.59 10.98
CA GLU A 123 -4.90 -11.21 12.01
C GLU A 123 -3.69 -10.48 11.42
N GLU A 124 -3.27 -10.88 10.21
CA GLU A 124 -2.18 -10.23 9.49
C GLU A 124 -2.64 -8.87 8.95
N SER A 125 -3.88 -8.78 8.45
CA SER A 125 -4.47 -7.49 8.05
C SER A 125 -4.60 -6.53 9.22
N LEU A 126 -4.96 -7.01 10.42
CA LEU A 126 -5.02 -6.21 11.63
C LEU A 126 -3.64 -5.64 11.95
N SER A 127 -2.61 -6.50 11.94
CA SER A 127 -1.22 -6.11 12.17
C SER A 127 -0.73 -5.05 11.16
N ALA A 128 -1.10 -5.20 9.88
CA ALA A 128 -0.76 -4.23 8.84
C ALA A 128 -1.51 -2.89 9.03
N SER A 129 -2.80 -2.95 9.37
CA SER A 129 -3.62 -1.77 9.64
C SER A 129 -3.13 -0.99 10.86
N GLU A 130 -2.71 -1.68 11.92
CA GLU A 130 -2.13 -1.05 13.11
C GLU A 130 -0.80 -0.36 12.81
N LYS A 131 0.04 -0.93 11.92
CA LYS A 131 1.24 -0.25 11.43
C LYS A 131 0.92 0.99 10.60
N ALA A 132 -0.08 0.94 9.73
CA ALA A 132 -0.54 2.12 9.00
C ALA A 132 -1.05 3.23 9.93
N ILE A 133 -1.81 2.87 10.99
CA ILE A 133 -2.32 3.80 12.01
C ILE A 133 -1.17 4.40 12.87
N GLU A 134 -0.16 3.61 13.23
CA GLU A 134 1.02 4.09 13.97
C GLU A 134 1.78 5.17 13.19
N ILE A 135 1.86 5.02 11.87
CA ILE A 135 2.52 5.96 10.96
C ILE A 135 1.64 7.19 10.68
N ASN A 136 0.35 6.98 10.40
CA ASN A 136 -0.62 8.03 10.11
C ASN A 136 -1.96 7.75 10.82
N PRO A 137 -2.17 8.30 12.03
CA PRO A 137 -3.40 8.10 12.79
C PRO A 137 -4.68 8.60 12.10
N GLU A 138 -4.56 9.51 11.12
CA GLU A 138 -5.69 10.09 10.39
C GLU A 138 -5.98 9.37 9.06
N TYR A 139 -5.34 8.23 8.79
CA TYR A 139 -5.56 7.46 7.55
C TYR A 139 -6.85 6.63 7.65
N LEU A 140 -7.93 7.15 7.06
CA LEU A 140 -9.27 6.52 7.02
C LEU A 140 -9.23 5.04 6.62
N GLU A 141 -8.58 4.70 5.50
CA GLU A 141 -8.50 3.33 4.98
C GLU A 141 -7.87 2.35 5.98
N ALA A 142 -6.90 2.79 6.79
CA ALA A 142 -6.29 1.95 7.81
C ALA A 142 -7.27 1.60 8.94
N TRP A 143 -8.11 2.56 9.37
CA TRP A 143 -9.17 2.32 10.36
C TRP A 143 -10.29 1.44 9.81
N LEU A 144 -10.66 1.61 8.54
CA LEU A 144 -11.64 0.76 7.86
C LEU A 144 -11.14 -0.69 7.77
N ASN A 145 -9.89 -0.90 7.34
CA ASN A 145 -9.28 -2.22 7.28
C ASN A 145 -9.18 -2.85 8.69
N LYS A 146 -8.77 -2.09 9.71
CA LYS A 146 -8.77 -2.55 11.10
C LYS A 146 -10.17 -2.97 11.55
N GLY A 147 -11.20 -2.16 11.30
CA GLY A 147 -12.59 -2.48 11.65
C GLY A 147 -13.06 -3.77 10.98
N THR A 148 -12.91 -3.89 9.66
CA THR A 148 -13.31 -5.09 8.91
C THR A 148 -12.56 -6.34 9.39
N ALA A 149 -11.25 -6.27 9.61
CA ALA A 149 -10.49 -7.39 10.15
C ALA A 149 -10.96 -7.81 11.56
N LEU A 150 -11.28 -6.85 12.44
CA LEU A 150 -11.81 -7.14 13.77
C LEU A 150 -13.21 -7.76 13.74
N GLY A 151 -14.08 -7.30 12.84
CA GLY A 151 -15.44 -7.84 12.66
C GLY A 151 -15.44 -9.30 12.18
N GLU A 152 -14.56 -9.66 11.24
CA GLU A 152 -14.40 -11.05 10.78
C GLU A 152 -13.72 -11.94 11.84
N LEU A 153 -12.89 -11.36 12.71
CA LEU A 153 -12.33 -12.04 13.90
C LEU A 153 -13.32 -12.13 15.09
N GLY A 154 -14.52 -11.58 14.96
CA GLY A 154 -15.53 -11.57 16.02
C GLY A 154 -15.20 -10.65 17.22
N ARG A 155 -14.30 -9.68 17.05
CA ARG A 155 -13.86 -8.72 18.07
C ARG A 155 -14.68 -7.44 17.97
N TYR A 156 -16.01 -7.57 18.12
CA TYR A 156 -16.98 -6.55 17.73
C TYR A 156 -16.88 -5.24 18.54
N GLU A 157 -16.51 -5.30 19.82
CA GLU A 157 -16.27 -4.09 20.62
C GLU A 157 -15.10 -3.26 20.06
N GLU A 158 -14.02 -3.91 19.63
CA GLU A 158 -12.87 -3.23 19.03
C GLU A 158 -13.15 -2.78 17.59
N GLU A 159 -13.97 -3.53 16.83
CA GLU A 159 -14.51 -3.06 15.54
C GLU A 159 -15.32 -1.78 15.71
N LEU A 160 -16.15 -1.68 16.76
CA LEU A 160 -16.95 -0.50 17.06
C LEU A 160 -16.04 0.70 17.33
N GLU A 161 -15.01 0.56 18.17
CA GLU A 161 -14.02 1.63 18.42
C GLU A 161 -13.31 2.07 17.14
N ALA A 162 -12.85 1.13 16.30
CA ALA A 162 -12.19 1.43 15.04
C ALA A 162 -13.13 2.13 14.04
N SER A 163 -14.40 1.73 14.02
CA SER A 163 -15.44 2.34 13.19
C SER A 163 -15.79 3.76 13.65
N GLU A 164 -15.82 4.01 14.97
CA GLU A 164 -16.01 5.35 15.51
C GLU A 164 -14.85 6.28 15.15
N LYS A 165 -13.60 5.78 15.14
CA LYS A 165 -12.45 6.54 14.63
C LYS A 165 -12.52 6.81 13.12
N ALA A 166 -12.94 5.83 12.31
CA ALA A 166 -13.19 6.07 10.88
C ALA A 166 -14.30 7.13 10.64
N ILE A 167 -15.36 7.14 11.47
CA ILE A 167 -16.42 8.17 11.44
C ILE A 167 -15.91 9.55 11.88
N GLU A 168 -15.02 9.62 12.88
CA GLU A 168 -14.41 10.87 13.34
C GLU A 168 -13.58 11.53 12.22
N ILE A 169 -12.76 10.73 11.52
CA ILE A 169 -11.93 11.16 10.38
C ILE A 169 -12.80 11.55 9.18
N SER A 170 -13.80 10.73 8.83
CA SER A 170 -14.68 10.96 7.68
C SER A 170 -16.14 10.66 8.01
N PRO A 171 -16.89 11.65 8.56
CA PRO A 171 -18.28 11.45 8.97
C PRO A 171 -19.25 11.08 7.84
N LYS A 172 -18.82 11.20 6.58
CA LYS A 172 -19.60 10.90 5.37
C LYS A 172 -19.24 9.56 4.72
N ASP A 173 -18.21 8.86 5.19
CA ASP A 173 -17.86 7.56 4.63
C ASP A 173 -18.88 6.49 5.05
N SER A 174 -19.57 5.91 4.07
CA SER A 174 -20.62 4.92 4.31
C SER A 174 -20.10 3.58 4.82
N ARG A 175 -18.81 3.25 4.57
CA ARG A 175 -18.15 2.03 5.04
C ARG A 175 -17.97 2.07 6.55
N ALA A 176 -17.54 3.21 7.08
CA ALA A 176 -17.35 3.41 8.53
C ALA A 176 -18.67 3.23 9.31
N TRP A 177 -19.76 3.81 8.80
CA TRP A 177 -21.11 3.61 9.36
C TRP A 177 -21.64 2.18 9.18
N ALA A 178 -21.26 1.48 8.11
CA ALA A 178 -21.64 0.09 7.88
C ALA A 178 -20.96 -0.85 8.89
N ASN A 179 -19.64 -0.72 9.09
CA ASN A 179 -18.87 -1.48 10.09
C ASN A 179 -19.40 -1.23 11.51
N LYS A 180 -19.59 0.04 11.90
CA LYS A 180 -20.22 0.39 13.21
C LYS A 180 -21.56 -0.34 13.40
N LYS A 181 -22.45 -0.27 12.39
CA LYS A 181 -23.75 -0.92 12.45
C LYS A 181 -23.62 -2.45 12.48
N TYR A 182 -22.63 -3.03 11.82
CA TYR A 182 -22.36 -4.47 11.87
C TYR A 182 -21.97 -4.89 13.30
N ALA A 183 -20.95 -4.26 13.87
CA ALA A 183 -20.51 -4.46 15.25
C ALA A 183 -21.67 -4.36 16.27
N GLU A 184 -22.43 -3.25 16.25
CA GLU A 184 -23.60 -3.04 17.13
C GLU A 184 -24.62 -4.18 17.05
N ASN A 185 -24.87 -4.71 15.84
CA ASN A 185 -25.80 -5.82 15.63
C ASN A 185 -25.25 -7.16 16.14
N GLN A 186 -23.93 -7.38 16.14
CA GLN A 186 -23.32 -8.60 16.65
C GLN A 186 -23.26 -8.57 18.18
N ILE A 187 -22.77 -7.48 18.78
CA ILE A 187 -22.79 -7.24 20.25
C ILE A 187 -24.21 -7.45 20.81
N LYS A 188 -25.23 -6.94 20.13
CA LYS A 188 -26.64 -7.12 20.52
C LYS A 188 -27.12 -8.59 20.45
N LYS A 189 -26.64 -9.38 19.49
CA LYS A 189 -26.96 -10.82 19.44
C LYS A 189 -26.28 -11.59 20.56
N GLU A 190 -25.08 -11.18 20.98
CA GLU A 190 -24.30 -11.88 22.00
C GLU A 190 -24.82 -11.60 23.41
N THR A 191 -25.04 -10.32 23.73
CA THR A 191 -25.77 -9.91 24.94
C THR A 191 -27.16 -10.56 25.02
N GLY A 192 -27.91 -10.56 23.91
CA GLY A 192 -29.23 -11.22 23.83
C GLY A 192 -29.20 -12.75 24.02
N LYS A 193 -28.10 -13.43 23.68
CA LYS A 193 -27.90 -14.85 24.04
C LYS A 193 -27.62 -15.00 25.54
N GLN A 194 -26.82 -14.10 26.11
CA GLN A 194 -26.41 -14.13 27.51
C GLN A 194 -27.58 -13.90 28.48
N ASP A 195 -28.52 -13.02 28.12
CA ASP A 195 -29.77 -12.75 28.85
C ASP A 195 -30.88 -13.81 28.63
N SER A 196 -30.64 -14.84 27.82
CA SER A 196 -31.64 -15.90 27.62
C SER A 196 -31.90 -16.65 28.94
N PRO A 197 -33.14 -17.09 29.23
CA PRO A 197 -33.40 -17.86 30.45
C PRO A 197 -32.50 -19.12 30.55
N LEU A 198 -32.17 -19.73 29.41
CA LEU A 198 -31.39 -20.97 29.35
C LEU A 198 -29.92 -20.77 29.77
N SER A 199 -29.26 -19.69 29.36
CA SER A 199 -27.89 -19.36 29.82
C SER A 199 -27.87 -19.03 31.31
N VAL A 200 -28.82 -18.22 31.78
CA VAL A 200 -28.96 -17.85 33.20
C VAL A 200 -29.21 -19.10 34.07
N PHE A 201 -30.10 -20.01 33.65
CA PHE A 201 -30.31 -21.29 34.33
C PHE A 201 -29.06 -22.18 34.33
N THR A 202 -28.27 -22.18 33.26
CA THR A 202 -27.04 -23.00 33.18
C THR A 202 -25.98 -22.50 34.17
N ILE A 203 -25.80 -21.17 34.27
CA ILE A 203 -24.87 -20.54 35.23
C ILE A 203 -25.34 -20.81 36.68
N LEU A 204 -26.64 -20.65 36.96
CA LEU A 204 -27.22 -20.95 38.28
C LEU A 204 -27.07 -22.43 38.65
N ALA A 205 -27.35 -23.36 37.74
CA ALA A 205 -27.20 -24.79 37.98
C ALA A 205 -25.74 -25.19 38.28
N ALA A 206 -24.78 -24.63 37.54
CA ALA A 206 -23.35 -24.84 37.80
C ALA A 206 -22.94 -24.33 39.19
N GLY A 207 -23.40 -23.13 39.58
CA GLY A 207 -23.12 -22.55 40.91
C GLY A 207 -23.72 -23.37 42.06
N ILE A 208 -24.95 -23.89 41.89
CA ILE A 208 -25.59 -24.77 42.89
C ILE A 208 -24.82 -26.09 43.02
N CYS A 209 -24.40 -26.70 41.91
CA CYS A 209 -23.59 -27.92 41.95
C CYS A 209 -22.24 -27.71 42.64
N ALA A 210 -21.55 -26.60 42.39
CA ALA A 210 -20.28 -26.28 43.05
C ALA A 210 -20.44 -26.14 44.58
N MET A 211 -21.49 -25.45 45.05
CA MET A 211 -21.78 -25.35 46.49
C MET A 211 -22.16 -26.69 47.13
N ALA A 212 -22.87 -27.57 46.42
CA ALA A 212 -23.22 -28.90 46.90
C ALA A 212 -21.99 -29.82 47.08
N VAL A 213 -20.97 -29.68 46.21
CA VAL A 213 -19.69 -30.42 46.33
C VAL A 213 -18.86 -29.88 47.50
N LEU A 214 -18.81 -28.56 47.71
CA LEU A 214 -18.08 -27.95 48.83
C LEU A 214 -18.65 -28.36 50.20
N LYS A 215 -19.98 -28.45 50.34
CA LYS A 215 -20.65 -28.92 51.57
C LYS A 215 -20.47 -30.42 51.89
N ARG A 216 -19.76 -31.19 51.06
CA ARG A 216 -19.38 -32.59 51.34
C ARG A 216 -17.91 -32.76 51.73
N ARG A 217 -17.13 -31.67 51.84
CA ARG A 217 -15.69 -31.69 52.20
C ARG A 217 -15.39 -31.12 53.60
N TYR A 218 -16.42 -30.73 54.34
CA TYR A 218 -16.39 -30.34 55.76
C TYR A 218 -17.45 -31.16 56.51
#